data_AF-A0AA38VAU4-F1
#
_entry.id   AF-A0AA38VAU4-F1
#
_cell.length_a   1.000
_cell.length_b   1.000
_cell.length_c   1.000
_cell.angle_alpha   90.00
_cell.angle_beta   90.00
_cell.angle_gamma   90.00
#
_symmetry.space_group_name_H-M   'P 1'
#
loop_
_entity.id
_entity.type
_entity.pdbx_description
1 polymer ?
#
loop_
_entity_poly.entity_id
_entity_poly.type
_entity_poly.pdbx_seq_one_letter_code
_entity_poly.pdbx_strand_id
1 'polypeptide(L)'
;AGPTRPWAPPLFFLACWAGAVAQERLCGLLRAPIARVPGRWRRAGNLLLTVAWLTAASGPFLDDLARGGLWVYEPVPFSPLRALGLGKAGDAFWRWDAPYYPYWYTGRRWWLSGIAL
;
A
#
# COMPACT_ATOMS: atom_id res chain seq x y z
N ALA A 1 -8.34 16.01 8.40
CA ALA A 1 -8.69 15.08 7.31
C ALA A 1 -9.62 15.79 6.34
N GLY A 2 -9.41 15.62 5.04
CA GLY A 2 -10.31 16.12 3.98
C GLY A 2 -11.28 15.03 3.52
N PRO A 3 -12.26 15.33 2.66
CA PRO A 3 -13.16 14.32 2.13
C PRO A 3 -12.37 13.29 1.30
N THR A 4 -12.47 12.01 1.68
CA THR A 4 -11.89 10.87 0.95
C THR A 4 -12.72 10.52 -0.28
N ARG A 5 -12.09 9.82 -1.22
CA ARG A 5 -12.64 9.35 -2.50
C ARG A 5 -12.74 7.82 -2.42
N PRO A 6 -13.92 7.27 -2.09
CA PRO A 6 -14.07 5.83 -1.87
C PRO A 6 -13.76 4.96 -3.10
N TRP A 7 -13.72 5.56 -4.30
CA TRP A 7 -13.37 4.88 -5.55
C TRP A 7 -11.85 4.81 -5.81
N ALA A 8 -11.03 5.61 -5.12
CA ALA A 8 -9.60 5.70 -5.40
C ALA A 8 -8.84 4.40 -5.06
N PRO A 9 -9.05 3.75 -3.90
CA PRO A 9 -8.42 2.46 -3.62
C PRO A 9 -8.85 1.36 -4.61
N PRO A 10 -10.16 1.12 -4.87
CA PRO A 10 -10.57 0.14 -5.87
C PRO A 10 -9.96 0.37 -7.25
N LEU A 11 -9.90 1.62 -7.72
CA LEU A 11 -9.30 1.97 -9.01
C LEU A 11 -7.81 1.60 -9.07
N PHE A 12 -7.06 1.89 -8.01
CA PHE A 12 -5.65 1.53 -7.92
C PHE A 12 -5.44 0.01 -7.98
N PHE A 13 -6.21 -0.77 -7.22
CA PHE A 13 -6.09 -2.22 -7.25
C PHE A 13 -6.50 -2.83 -8.60
N LEU A 14 -7.52 -2.28 -9.26
CA LEU A 14 -7.88 -2.66 -10.63
C LEU A 14 -6.77 -2.31 -11.62
N ALA A 15 -6.11 -1.15 -11.46
CA ALA A 15 -4.95 -0.78 -12.26
C ALA A 15 -3.76 -1.73 -12.00
N CYS A 16 -3.51 -2.16 -10.77
CA CYS A 16 -2.49 -3.17 -10.47
C CYS A 16 -2.79 -4.50 -11.17
N TRP A 17 -4.05 -4.95 -11.13
CA TRP A 17 -4.48 -6.15 -11.85
C TRP A 17 -4.28 -6.01 -13.36
N ALA A 18 -4.71 -4.89 -13.95
CA ALA A 18 -4.51 -4.61 -15.36
C ALA A 18 -3.02 -4.60 -15.75
N GLY A 19 -2.16 -4.01 -14.93
CA GLY A 19 -0.72 -4.00 -15.12
C GLY A 19 -0.11 -5.41 -15.08
N ALA A 20 -0.55 -6.25 -14.14
CA ALA A 20 -0.10 -7.65 -14.05
C ALA A 20 -0.49 -8.44 -15.31
N VAL A 21 -1.74 -8.31 -15.77
CA VAL A 21 -2.22 -8.96 -17.00
C VAL A 21 -1.44 -8.45 -18.22
N ALA A 22 -1.21 -7.13 -18.32
CA ALA A 22 -0.44 -6.55 -19.42
C ALA A 22 1.01 -7.08 -19.45
N GLN A 23 1.67 -7.14 -18.29
CA GLN A 23 3.02 -7.70 -18.18
C GLN A 23 3.06 -9.18 -18.59
N GLU A 24 2.10 -9.98 -18.12
CA GLU A 24 2.01 -11.40 -18.49
C GLU A 24 1.85 -11.59 -20.00
N ARG A 25 0.94 -10.84 -20.63
CA ARG A 25 0.73 -10.89 -22.08
C ARG A 25 1.97 -10.46 -22.85
N LEU A 26 2.62 -9.38 -22.44
CA LEU A 26 3.85 -8.90 -23.07
C LEU A 26 4.98 -9.93 -22.95
N CYS A 27 5.18 -10.52 -21.77
CA CYS A 27 6.16 -11.58 -21.56
C CYS A 27 5.83 -12.84 -22.38
N GLY A 28 4.55 -13.17 -22.57
CA GLY A 28 4.11 -14.25 -23.44
C GLY A 28 4.47 -14.00 -24.90
N LEU A 29 4.19 -12.80 -25.42
CA LEU A 29 4.53 -12.40 -26.80
C LEU A 29 6.04 -12.35 -27.04
N LEU A 30 6.80 -11.86 -26.06
CA LEU A 30 8.25 -11.72 -26.12
C LEU A 30 9.01 -12.92 -25.53
N ARG A 31 8.36 -14.08 -25.39
CA ARG A 31 8.94 -15.25 -24.73
C ARG A 31 10.27 -15.68 -25.36
N ALA A 32 10.32 -15.76 -26.69
CA ALA A 32 11.51 -16.19 -27.43
C ALA A 32 12.72 -15.25 -27.22
N PRO A 33 12.62 -13.91 -27.39
CA PRO A 33 13.74 -13.02 -27.11
C PRO A 33 14.08 -12.95 -25.60
N ILE A 34 13.08 -12.96 -24.71
CA ILE A 34 13.31 -12.92 -23.26
C ILE A 34 14.06 -14.17 -22.77
N ALA A 35 13.83 -15.33 -23.38
CA ALA A 35 14.51 -16.57 -23.01
C ALA A 35 16.03 -16.50 -23.21
N ARG A 36 16.51 -15.63 -24.10
CA ARG A 36 17.95 -15.40 -24.35
C ARG A 36 18.59 -14.42 -23.36
N VAL A 37 17.77 -13.73 -22.54
CA VAL A 37 18.25 -12.73 -21.59
C VAL A 37 18.64 -13.39 -20.25
N PRO A 38 19.83 -13.09 -19.70
CA PRO A 38 20.24 -13.60 -18.39
C PRO A 38 19.25 -13.29 -17.28
N GLY A 39 19.07 -14.21 -16.33
CA GLY A 39 18.04 -14.11 -15.29
C GLY A 39 18.15 -12.86 -14.38
N ARG A 40 19.33 -12.28 -14.21
CA ARG A 40 19.50 -11.01 -13.46
C ARG A 40 18.83 -9.82 -14.16
N TRP A 41 18.94 -9.75 -15.49
CA TRP A 41 18.38 -8.66 -16.28
C TRP A 41 16.88 -8.77 -16.42
N ARG A 42 16.37 -10.01 -16.50
CA ARG A 42 14.92 -10.27 -16.44
C ARG A 42 14.30 -9.80 -15.11
N ARG A 43 14.96 -10.11 -13.99
CA ARG A 43 14.53 -9.66 -12.65
C ARG A 43 14.60 -8.14 -12.51
N ALA A 44 15.68 -7.51 -12.98
CA ALA A 44 15.80 -6.06 -13.00
C ALA A 44 14.69 -5.40 -13.85
N GLY A 45 14.42 -5.94 -15.04
CA GLY A 45 13.34 -5.45 -15.91
C GLY A 45 11.97 -5.55 -15.25
N ASN A 46 11.65 -6.68 -14.60
CA ASN A 46 10.40 -6.83 -13.84
C ASN A 46 10.29 -5.80 -12.71
N LEU A 47 11.38 -5.60 -11.96
CA LEU A 47 11.40 -4.61 -10.88
C LEU A 47 11.17 -3.20 -11.42
N LEU A 48 11.89 -2.81 -12.49
CA LEU A 48 11.74 -1.49 -13.11
C LEU A 48 10.33 -1.27 -13.65
N LEU A 49 9.78 -2.25 -14.35
CA LEU A 49 8.42 -2.16 -14.89
C LEU A 49 7.38 -2.06 -13.77
N THR A 50 7.53 -2.84 -12.70
CA THR A 50 6.66 -2.78 -11.52
C THR A 50 6.74 -1.42 -10.83
N VAL A 51 7.95 -0.92 -10.58
CA VAL A 51 8.16 0.39 -9.95
C VAL A 51 7.56 1.52 -10.81
N ALA A 52 7.81 1.50 -12.11
CA ALA A 52 7.26 2.48 -13.04
C ALA A 52 5.73 2.45 -13.05
N TRP A 53 5.13 1.26 -13.13
CA TRP A 53 3.68 1.09 -13.11
C TRP A 53 3.06 1.60 -11.80
N LEU A 54 3.61 1.18 -10.65
CA LEU A 54 3.10 1.60 -9.35
C LEU A 54 3.25 3.11 -9.14
N THR A 55 4.35 3.70 -9.60
CA THR A 55 4.55 5.17 -9.53
C THR A 55 3.49 5.89 -10.35
N ALA A 56 3.19 5.41 -11.57
CA ALA A 56 2.19 6.01 -12.43
C ALA A 56 0.76 5.84 -11.88
N ALA A 57 0.43 4.66 -11.33
CA ALA A 57 -0.93 4.34 -10.87
C ALA A 57 -1.25 4.87 -9.46
N SER A 58 -0.26 5.09 -8.61
CA SER A 58 -0.47 5.33 -7.17
C SER A 58 -1.00 6.72 -6.80
N GLY A 59 -0.87 7.74 -7.65
CA GLY A 59 -1.19 9.12 -7.32
C GLY A 59 -2.56 9.32 -6.64
N PRO A 60 -3.67 8.92 -7.28
CA PRO A 60 -5.01 9.06 -6.69
C PRO A 60 -5.18 8.30 -5.37
N PHE A 61 -4.53 7.14 -5.24
CA PHE A 61 -4.57 6.33 -4.02
C PHE A 61 -3.81 7.00 -2.87
N LEU A 62 -2.59 7.48 -3.12
CA LEU A 62 -1.78 8.16 -2.10
C LEU A 62 -2.41 9.47 -1.64
N ASP A 63 -3.05 10.23 -2.54
CA ASP A 63 -3.84 11.43 -2.20
C ASP A 63 -5.04 11.07 -1.31
N ASP A 64 -5.71 9.95 -1.59
CA ASP A 64 -6.81 9.48 -0.75
C ASP A 64 -6.36 9.06 0.66
N LEU A 65 -5.24 8.34 0.76
CA LEU A 65 -4.62 8.00 2.04
C LEU A 65 -4.23 9.25 2.84
N ALA A 66 -3.73 10.28 2.15
CA ALA A 66 -3.41 11.57 2.78
C ALA A 66 -4.65 12.31 3.26
N ARG A 67 -5.74 12.34 2.47
CA ARG A 67 -7.01 12.93 2.88
C ARG A 67 -7.59 12.22 4.10
N GLY A 68 -7.49 10.90 4.15
CA GLY A 68 -7.89 10.05 5.26
C GLY A 68 -6.99 10.17 6.50
N GLY A 69 -5.85 10.86 6.40
CA GLY A 69 -4.92 11.04 7.52
C GLY A 69 -4.09 9.80 7.85
N LEU A 70 -4.05 8.79 6.97
CA LEU A 70 -3.35 7.54 7.23
C LEU A 70 -1.84 7.74 7.43
N TRP A 71 -1.25 8.74 6.76
CA TRP A 71 0.18 9.08 6.93
C TRP A 71 0.55 9.63 8.30
N VAL A 72 -0.44 10.09 9.09
CA VAL A 72 -0.20 10.61 10.45
C VAL A 72 -0.22 9.47 11.47
N TYR A 73 -0.80 8.32 11.10
CA TYR A 73 -0.73 7.10 11.89
C TYR A 73 0.60 6.39 11.63
N GLU A 74 1.15 5.79 12.67
CA GLU A 74 2.25 4.83 12.52
C GLU A 74 1.63 3.46 12.33
N PRO A 75 1.56 2.93 11.10
CA PRO A 75 0.84 1.68 10.83
C PRO A 75 1.63 0.45 11.31
N VAL A 76 2.81 0.65 11.89
CA VAL A 76 3.74 -0.43 12.18
C VAL A 76 3.53 -0.93 13.61
N PRO A 77 2.95 -2.13 13.80
CA PRO A 77 2.70 -2.66 15.14
C PRO A 77 4.00 -3.01 15.87
N PHE A 78 5.09 -3.24 15.13
CA PHE A 78 6.42 -3.57 15.65
C PHE A 78 7.49 -2.78 14.91
N SER A 79 8.45 -2.20 15.63
CA SER A 79 9.57 -1.45 15.06
C SER A 79 10.91 -2.06 15.49
N PRO A 80 11.61 -2.77 14.59
CA PRO A 80 12.96 -3.25 14.86
C PRO A 80 13.93 -2.13 15.22
N LEU A 81 13.75 -0.93 14.66
CA LEU A 81 14.56 0.24 15.01
C LEU A 81 14.36 0.65 16.47
N ARG A 82 13.11 0.63 16.97
CA ARG A 82 12.82 0.87 18.40
C ARG A 82 13.39 -0.25 19.27
N ALA A 83 13.33 -1.52 18.83
CA ALA A 83 13.97 -2.64 19.51
C ALA A 83 15.50 -2.48 19.65
N LEU A 84 16.14 -1.86 18.66
CA LEU A 84 17.57 -1.52 18.67
C LEU A 84 17.89 -0.24 19.44
N GLY A 85 16.92 0.37 20.13
CA GLY A 85 17.11 1.59 20.91
C GLY A 85 17.18 2.87 20.07
N LEU A 86 16.86 2.81 18.77
CA LEU A 86 16.79 3.97 17.88
C LEU A 86 15.41 4.68 17.92
N GLY A 87 14.61 4.36 18.93
CA GLY A 87 13.32 5.00 19.20
C GLY A 87 13.46 6.26 20.06
N LYS A 88 12.34 6.92 20.34
CA LYS A 88 12.28 7.96 21.38
C LYS A 88 12.41 7.32 22.77
N ALA A 89 12.91 8.07 23.74
CA ALA A 89 12.99 7.58 25.12
C ALA A 89 11.58 7.18 25.62
N GLY A 90 11.44 5.95 26.13
CA GLY A 90 10.16 5.37 26.58
C GLY A 90 9.39 4.60 25.51
N ASP A 91 9.89 4.53 24.28
CA ASP A 91 9.27 3.76 23.21
C ASP A 91 9.40 2.24 23.42
N ALA A 92 8.27 1.53 23.39
CA ALA A 92 8.26 0.07 23.26
C ALA A 92 8.55 -0.36 21.81
N PHE A 93 9.09 -1.58 21.63
CA PHE A 93 9.28 -2.12 20.29
C PHE A 93 7.96 -2.51 19.61
N TRP A 94 6.90 -2.77 20.39
CA TRP A 94 5.53 -2.94 19.91
C TRP A 94 4.68 -1.70 20.20
N ARG A 95 3.59 -1.52 19.47
CA ARG A 95 2.76 -0.29 19.50
C ARG A 95 1.26 -0.53 19.67
N TRP A 96 0.89 -1.62 20.34
CA TRP A 96 -0.50 -1.99 20.66
C TRP A 96 -1.11 -1.09 21.75
N ASP A 97 -1.14 0.21 21.52
CA ASP A 97 -1.64 1.21 22.46
C ASP A 97 -3.16 1.42 22.29
N ALA A 98 -3.81 2.02 23.29
CA ALA A 98 -5.26 2.32 23.32
C ALA A 98 -5.86 2.87 21.99
N PRO A 99 -5.18 3.75 21.22
CA PRO A 99 -5.71 4.29 19.96
C PRO A 99 -5.74 3.30 18.79
N TYR A 100 -5.16 2.10 18.92
CA TYR A 100 -5.14 1.08 17.86
C TYR A 100 -6.13 -0.06 18.12
N TYR A 101 -6.86 -0.02 19.23
CA TYR A 101 -7.88 -1.03 19.51
C TYR A 101 -9.17 -0.70 18.78
N PRO A 102 -9.80 -1.72 18.16
CA PRO A 102 -11.10 -1.52 17.55
C PRO A 102 -12.10 -1.01 18.58
N TYR A 103 -12.84 0.04 18.23
CA TYR A 103 -13.92 0.58 19.06
C TYR A 103 -15.21 0.69 18.25
N TRP A 104 -16.34 0.71 18.94
CA TRP A 104 -17.63 0.91 18.29
C TRP A 104 -17.85 2.40 18.02
N TYR A 105 -17.88 2.78 16.75
CA TYR A 105 -18.25 4.11 16.31
C TYR A 105 -19.75 4.18 16.00
N THR A 106 -20.44 5.18 16.56
CA THR A 106 -21.86 5.44 16.27
C THR A 106 -21.99 6.70 15.43
N GLY A 107 -22.36 6.53 14.17
CA GLY A 107 -22.55 7.62 13.22
C GLY A 107 -23.95 8.23 13.28
N ARG A 108 -24.17 9.29 12.49
CA ARG A 108 -25.49 9.97 12.38
C ARG A 108 -26.61 9.09 11.81
N ARG A 109 -26.25 8.02 11.11
CA ARG A 109 -27.16 7.05 10.50
C ARG A 109 -26.66 5.65 10.83
N TRP A 110 -27.57 4.67 10.93
CA TRP A 110 -27.20 3.32 11.36
C TRP A 110 -26.12 2.69 10.48
N TRP A 111 -26.17 2.93 9.15
CA TRP A 111 -25.18 2.41 8.21
C TRP A 111 -23.83 3.14 8.23
N LEU A 112 -23.71 4.21 9.02
CA LEU A 112 -22.44 4.89 9.29
C LEU A 112 -21.84 4.44 10.62
N SER A 113 -22.51 3.56 11.36
CA SER A 113 -22.04 3.01 12.63
C SER A 113 -21.37 1.66 12.38
N GLY A 114 -20.35 1.33 13.19
CA GLY A 114 -19.64 0.07 13.05
C GLY A 114 -18.33 0.05 13.83
N ILE A 115 -17.52 -0.96 13.57
CA ILE A 115 -16.18 -1.07 14.15
C ILE A 115 -15.27 -0.06 13.45
N ALA A 116 -14.69 0.85 14.23
CA ALA A 116 -13.66 1.77 13.82
C ALA A 116 -12.31 1.36 14.44
N LEU A 117 -11.24 1.84 13.83
CA LEU A 117 -9.85 1.72 14.30
C LEU A 117 -9.34 3.11 14.69
#